data_AF-A0A1S3YPW2-F1
#
_entry.id   AF-A0A1S3YPW2-F1
#
_cell.length_a   1.000
_cell.length_b   1.000
_cell.length_c   1.000
_cell.angle_alpha   90.00
_cell.angle_beta   90.00
_cell.angle_gamma   90.00
#
_symmetry.space_group_name_H-M   'P 1'
#
loop_
_entity.id
_entity.type
_entity.pdbx_description
1 polymer ?
#
loop_
_entity_poly.entity_id
_entity_poly.type
_entity_poly.pdbx_seq_one_letter_code
_entity_poly.pdbx_strand_id
1 'polypeptide(L)'
;MFSWGIVIPIGAMVARYLRQYDPIWFYSHTTIQSLGFLLGFAGIICGFILEDRLSVDVDRHKALGIFILVLGCLQVIAFLARPGKESKMRKYWNWYHYTLGRVLILLAAVNIFYGIYLGDAGTAWNVGFAVTLFILFITAAILEIRMWMTTK
;
A
#
# COMPACT_ATOMS: atom_id res chain seq x y z
N MET A 1 3.22 8.61 5.54
CA MET A 1 4.36 7.65 5.59
C MET A 1 3.97 6.30 6.18
N PHE A 2 3.74 6.19 7.50
CA PHE A 2 3.57 4.90 8.20
C PHE A 2 2.52 3.98 7.57
N SER A 3 1.32 4.49 7.32
CA SER A 3 0.22 3.67 6.80
C SER A 3 0.50 3.10 5.40
N TRP A 4 0.42 3.91 4.35
CA TRP A 4 0.51 3.40 2.97
C TRP A 4 1.93 3.12 2.49
N GLY A 5 2.94 3.68 3.17
CA GLY A 5 4.35 3.45 2.85
C GLY A 5 4.97 2.25 3.57
N ILE A 6 4.34 1.71 4.63
CA ILE A 6 4.91 0.60 5.41
C ILE A 6 3.87 -0.49 5.67
N VAL A 7 2.72 -0.15 6.27
CA VAL A 7 1.69 -1.13 6.64
C VAL A 7 1.10 -1.82 5.41
N ILE A 8 0.77 -1.08 4.35
CA ILE A 8 0.21 -1.66 3.12
C ILE A 8 1.20 -2.61 2.40
N PRO A 9 2.48 -2.26 2.20
CA PRO A 9 3.50 -3.20 1.72
C PRO A 9 3.61 -4.48 2.56
N ILE A 10 3.61 -4.38 3.88
CA ILE A 10 3.64 -5.54 4.77
C ILE A 10 2.42 -6.43 4.55
N GLY A 11 1.22 -5.85 4.44
CA GLY A 11 -0.01 -6.58 4.12
C GLY A 11 0.08 -7.34 2.80
N ALA A 12 0.69 -6.74 1.77
CA ALA A 12 0.93 -7.39 0.48
C ALA A 12 1.93 -8.55 0.59
N MET A 13 3.00 -8.38 1.38
CA MET A 13 3.98 -9.45 1.65
C MET A 13 3.33 -10.63 2.38
N VAL A 14 2.48 -10.38 3.38
CA VAL A 14 1.71 -11.40 4.09
C VAL A 14 0.85 -12.23 3.12
N ALA A 15 0.11 -11.57 2.23
CA ALA A 15 -0.73 -12.28 1.24
C ALA A 15 0.06 -13.12 0.24
N ARG A 16 1.32 -12.76 -0.03
CA ARG A 16 2.19 -13.49 -0.95
C ARG A 16 2.88 -14.67 -0.27
N TYR A 17 3.55 -14.43 0.85
CA TYR A 17 4.50 -15.38 1.43
C TYR A 17 3.91 -16.30 2.49
N LEU A 18 2.70 -15.99 3.01
CA LEU A 18 2.02 -16.85 3.98
C LEU A 18 0.85 -17.63 3.37
N ARG A 19 0.70 -17.63 2.04
CA ARG A 19 -0.48 -18.17 1.34
C ARG A 19 -0.78 -19.66 1.62
N GLN A 20 0.24 -20.44 1.97
CA GLN A 20 0.12 -21.83 2.39
C GLN A 20 -0.66 -22.02 3.70
N TYR A 21 -0.73 -20.99 4.55
CA TYR A 21 -1.46 -21.03 5.81
C TYR A 21 -2.90 -20.52 5.63
N ASP A 22 -3.73 -21.24 4.86
CA ASP A 22 -5.16 -20.93 4.72
C ASP A 22 -5.91 -21.37 6.01
N PRO A 23 -6.79 -20.54 6.61
CA PRO A 23 -7.23 -19.21 6.18
C PRO A 23 -6.46 -18.04 6.81
N ILE A 24 -5.42 -18.31 7.61
CA ILE A 24 -4.65 -17.30 8.38
C ILE A 24 -4.15 -16.16 7.47
N TRP A 25 -3.53 -16.49 6.34
CA TRP A 25 -3.00 -15.47 5.42
C TRP A 25 -4.06 -14.45 4.98
N PHE A 26 -5.29 -14.92 4.78
CA PHE A 26 -6.39 -14.11 4.26
C PHE A 26 -6.88 -13.13 5.32
N TYR A 27 -7.08 -13.60 6.55
CA TYR A 27 -7.47 -12.74 7.67
C TYR A 27 -6.35 -11.75 8.01
N SER A 28 -5.11 -12.20 8.13
CA SER A 28 -3.97 -11.32 8.41
C SER A 28 -3.80 -10.24 7.34
N HIS A 29 -3.85 -10.61 6.06
CA HIS A 29 -3.81 -9.64 4.96
C HIS A 29 -4.96 -8.63 5.06
N THR A 30 -6.20 -9.11 5.21
CA THR A 30 -7.38 -8.24 5.24
C THR A 30 -7.31 -7.27 6.41
N THR A 31 -6.96 -7.74 7.61
CA THR A 31 -6.81 -6.88 8.80
C THR A 31 -5.73 -5.82 8.61
N ILE A 32 -4.54 -6.19 8.12
CA ILE A 32 -3.44 -5.24 7.89
C ILE A 32 -3.85 -4.20 6.84
N GLN A 33 -4.49 -4.62 5.74
CA GLN A 33 -4.95 -3.73 4.69
C GLN A 33 -6.07 -2.80 5.17
N SER A 34 -7.02 -3.29 5.96
CA SER A 34 -8.08 -2.45 6.53
C SER A 34 -7.52 -1.40 7.48
N LEU A 35 -6.58 -1.76 8.36
CA LEU A 35 -5.91 -0.82 9.25
C LEU A 35 -5.11 0.23 8.46
N GLY A 36 -4.33 -0.20 7.46
CA GLY A 36 -3.63 0.72 6.57
C GLY A 36 -4.58 1.65 5.81
N PHE A 37 -5.66 1.12 5.25
CA PHE A 37 -6.64 1.94 4.53
C PHE A 37 -7.23 3.04 5.44
N LEU A 38 -7.71 2.68 6.64
CA LEU A 38 -8.31 3.63 7.58
C LEU A 38 -7.31 4.70 8.05
N LEU A 39 -6.08 4.31 8.39
CA LEU A 39 -5.05 5.27 8.80
C LEU A 39 -4.64 6.20 7.65
N GLY A 40 -4.58 5.70 6.41
CA GLY A 40 -4.27 6.55 5.26
C GLY A 40 -5.41 7.49 4.89
N PHE A 41 -6.65 7.01 4.99
CA PHE A 41 -7.84 7.85 4.81
C PHE A 41 -7.89 8.98 5.85
N ALA A 42 -7.65 8.68 7.12
CA ALA A 42 -7.52 9.70 8.16
C ALA A 42 -6.39 10.69 7.85
N GLY A 43 -5.23 10.21 7.39
CA GLY A 43 -4.10 11.05 6.97
C GLY A 43 -4.45 12.01 5.82
N ILE A 44 -5.25 11.57 4.85
CA ILE A 44 -5.73 12.43 3.75
C ILE A 44 -6.67 13.51 4.28
N ILE A 45 -7.61 13.17 5.17
CA ILE A 45 -8.49 14.16 5.83
C ILE A 45 -7.65 15.20 6.58
N CYS A 46 -6.67 14.76 7.37
CA CYS A 46 -5.74 15.66 8.05
C CYS A 46 -4.98 16.55 7.05
N GLY A 47 -4.59 16.02 5.89
CA GLY A 47 -3.94 16.78 4.82
C GLY A 47 -4.82 17.93 4.29
N PHE A 48 -6.09 17.67 3.99
CA PHE A 48 -7.03 18.72 3.56
C PHE A 48 -7.23 19.79 4.64
N ILE A 49 -7.37 19.38 5.91
CA ILE A 49 -7.52 20.33 7.03
C ILE A 49 -6.25 21.17 7.19
N LEU A 50 -5.08 20.56 7.04
CA LEU A 50 -3.79 21.25 7.20
C LEU A 50 -3.55 22.24 6.06
N GLU A 51 -3.88 21.87 4.83
CA GLU A 51 -3.80 22.75 3.65
C GLU A 51 -4.61 24.04 3.86
N ASP A 52 -5.88 23.90 4.27
CA ASP A 52 -6.76 25.04 4.57
C ASP A 52 -6.20 25.93 5.68
N ARG A 53 -5.77 25.31 6.79
CA ARG A 53 -5.22 26.03 7.96
C ARG A 53 -3.92 26.79 7.67
N LEU A 54 -3.06 26.24 6.81
CA LEU A 54 -1.79 26.87 6.46
C LEU A 54 -1.90 27.77 5.23
N SER A 55 -3.04 27.75 4.52
CA SER A 55 -3.27 28.49 3.28
C SER A 55 -2.15 28.26 2.25
N VAL A 56 -1.69 27.01 2.16
CA VAL A 56 -0.66 26.57 1.21
C VAL A 56 -1.31 25.83 0.05
N ASP A 57 -0.69 25.91 -1.13
CA ASP A 57 -1.12 25.15 -2.29
C ASP A 57 -0.22 23.93 -2.49
N VAL A 58 -0.82 22.74 -2.40
CA VAL A 58 -0.17 21.45 -2.64
C VAL A 58 -0.93 20.63 -3.69
N ASP A 59 -1.57 21.28 -4.66
CA ASP A 59 -2.52 20.70 -5.61
C ASP A 59 -2.04 19.41 -6.29
N ARG A 60 -0.77 19.33 -6.71
CA ARG A 60 -0.23 18.12 -7.36
C ARG A 60 -0.12 16.94 -6.39
N HIS A 61 0.36 17.18 -5.17
CA HIS A 61 0.46 16.16 -4.13
C HIS A 61 -0.92 15.69 -3.68
N LYS A 62 -1.85 16.63 -3.55
CA LYS A 62 -3.26 16.39 -3.24
C LYS A 62 -3.96 15.58 -4.32
N ALA A 63 -3.84 15.98 -5.59
CA ALA A 63 -4.41 15.26 -6.72
C ALA A 63 -3.88 13.82 -6.81
N LEU A 64 -2.56 13.64 -6.66
CA LEU A 64 -1.97 12.30 -6.62
C LEU A 64 -2.45 11.50 -5.39
N GLY A 65 -2.56 12.13 -4.23
CA GLY A 65 -3.13 11.53 -3.01
C GLY A 65 -4.57 11.04 -3.19
N ILE A 66 -5.43 11.85 -3.80
CA ILE A 66 -6.81 11.49 -4.13
C ILE A 66 -6.84 10.34 -5.12
N PHE A 67 -5.98 10.36 -6.15
CA PHE A 67 -5.90 9.26 -7.11
C PHE A 67 -5.50 7.94 -6.42
N ILE A 68 -4.52 7.96 -5.53
CA ILE A 68 -4.12 6.78 -4.75
C ILE A 68 -5.27 6.32 -3.83
N LEU A 69 -6.05 7.23 -3.25
CA LEU A 69 -7.26 6.90 -2.48
C LEU A 69 -8.32 6.20 -3.33
N VAL A 70 -8.55 6.66 -4.55
CA VAL A 70 -9.45 5.97 -5.50
C VAL A 70 -8.95 4.54 -5.75
N LEU A 71 -7.65 4.35 -5.99
CA LEU A 71 -7.07 3.01 -6.11
C LEU A 71 -7.27 2.17 -4.84
N GLY A 72 -7.17 2.78 -3.65
CA GLY A 72 -7.43 2.14 -2.37
C GLY A 72 -8.88 1.68 -2.21
N CYS A 73 -9.84 2.55 -2.55
CA CYS A 73 -11.27 2.20 -2.57
C CYS A 73 -11.54 1.05 -3.55
N LEU A 74 -10.90 1.07 -4.71
CA LEU A 74 -10.95 -0.03 -5.68
C LEU A 74 -10.42 -1.36 -5.10
N GLN A 75 -9.42 -1.34 -4.22
CA GLN A 75 -8.98 -2.54 -3.49
C GLN A 75 -10.00 -3.03 -2.46
N VAL A 76 -10.68 -2.12 -1.75
CA VAL A 76 -11.76 -2.47 -0.82
C VAL A 76 -12.93 -3.10 -1.58
N ILE A 77 -13.32 -2.53 -2.72
CA ILE A 77 -14.34 -3.11 -3.61
C ILE A 77 -13.87 -4.48 -4.13
N ALA A 78 -12.59 -4.65 -4.47
CA ALA A 78 -12.03 -5.93 -4.87
C ALA A 78 -12.28 -7.00 -3.80
N PHE A 79 -12.06 -6.68 -2.52
CA PHE A 79 -12.33 -7.58 -1.41
C PHE A 79 -13.82 -7.96 -1.32
N LEU A 80 -14.73 -6.98 -1.42
CA LEU A 80 -16.19 -7.22 -1.36
C LEU A 80 -16.70 -8.04 -2.57
N ALA A 81 -16.14 -7.80 -3.75
CA ALA A 81 -16.51 -8.47 -5.00
C ALA A 81 -15.65 -9.72 -5.29
N ARG A 82 -14.98 -10.28 -4.27
CA ARG A 82 -14.03 -11.40 -4.41
C ARG A 82 -14.75 -12.67 -4.89
N PRO A 83 -14.49 -13.17 -6.12
CA PRO A 83 -15.16 -14.36 -6.64
C PRO A 83 -14.79 -15.64 -5.89
N GLY A 84 -15.66 -16.65 -5.91
CA GLY A 84 -15.36 -17.99 -5.40
C GLY A 84 -14.12 -18.62 -6.03
N LYS A 85 -13.46 -19.55 -5.32
CA LYS A 85 -12.19 -20.19 -5.75
C LYS A 85 -12.34 -20.89 -7.13
N GLU A 86 -13.49 -21.50 -7.41
CA GLU A 86 -13.80 -22.22 -8.66
C GLU A 86 -14.25 -21.33 -9.83
N SER A 87 -14.46 -20.03 -9.60
CA SER A 87 -14.97 -19.13 -10.65
C SER A 87 -13.89 -18.78 -11.67
N LYS A 88 -14.21 -18.86 -12.97
CA LYS A 88 -13.32 -18.35 -14.04
C LYS A 88 -13.00 -16.86 -13.88
N MET A 89 -13.90 -16.09 -13.27
CA MET A 89 -13.70 -14.66 -12.99
C MET A 89 -12.59 -14.41 -11.95
N ARG A 90 -12.25 -15.42 -11.14
CA ARG A 90 -11.19 -15.35 -10.14
C ARG A 90 -9.84 -14.98 -10.73
N LYS A 91 -9.54 -15.46 -11.95
CA LYS A 91 -8.30 -15.15 -12.66
C LYS A 91 -8.18 -13.66 -12.98
N TYR A 92 -9.22 -13.07 -13.57
CA TYR A 92 -9.25 -11.65 -13.92
C TYR A 92 -9.26 -10.76 -12.68
N TRP A 93 -10.02 -11.15 -11.66
CA TRP A 93 -10.01 -10.48 -10.36
C TRP A 93 -8.61 -10.47 -9.73
N ASN A 94 -7.89 -11.59 -9.76
CA ASN A 94 -6.51 -11.65 -9.25
C ASN A 94 -5.59 -10.71 -10.04
N TRP A 95 -5.69 -10.68 -11.37
CA TRP A 95 -4.86 -9.78 -12.19
C TRP A 95 -5.11 -8.31 -11.88
N TYR A 96 -6.39 -7.93 -11.82
CA TYR A 96 -6.83 -6.59 -11.42
C TYR A 96 -6.31 -6.22 -10.01
N HIS A 97 -6.59 -7.05 -9.00
CA HIS A 97 -6.25 -6.80 -7.61
C HIS A 97 -4.73 -6.69 -7.42
N TYR A 98 -3.96 -7.61 -8.00
CA TYR A 98 -2.50 -7.60 -7.86
C TYR A 98 -1.84 -6.44 -8.60
N THR A 99 -2.33 -6.10 -9.78
CA THR A 99 -1.73 -5.03 -10.59
C THR A 99 -2.02 -3.67 -9.96
N LEU A 100 -3.28 -3.37 -9.68
CA LEU A 100 -3.64 -2.08 -9.08
C LEU A 100 -3.10 -1.92 -7.66
N GLY A 101 -3.03 -3.02 -6.87
CA GLY A 101 -2.42 -2.97 -5.54
C GLY A 101 -0.93 -2.59 -5.58
N ARG A 102 -0.16 -3.08 -6.56
CA ARG A 102 1.26 -2.72 -6.74
C ARG A 102 1.43 -1.29 -7.24
N VAL A 103 0.60 -0.87 -8.20
CA VAL A 103 0.60 0.51 -8.70
C VAL A 103 0.30 1.49 -7.56
N LEU A 104 -0.70 1.19 -6.72
CA LEU A 104 -1.02 1.98 -5.53
C LEU A 104 0.19 2.12 -4.60
N ILE A 105 0.87 1.02 -4.26
CA ILE A 105 2.05 1.05 -3.38
C ILE A 105 3.16 1.92 -3.97
N LEU A 106 3.45 1.78 -5.27
CA LEU A 106 4.49 2.58 -5.93
C LEU A 106 4.15 4.07 -5.91
N LEU A 107 2.91 4.43 -6.29
CA LEU A 107 2.47 5.82 -6.30
C LEU A 107 2.42 6.40 -4.88
N ALA A 108 2.03 5.61 -3.87
CA ALA A 108 2.08 6.03 -2.48
C ALA A 108 3.50 6.36 -2.03
N ALA A 109 4.50 5.55 -2.39
CA ALA A 109 5.90 5.84 -2.08
C ALA A 109 6.38 7.15 -2.74
N VAL A 110 6.08 7.34 -4.03
CA VAL A 110 6.40 8.59 -4.74
C VAL A 110 5.73 9.79 -4.09
N ASN A 111 4.44 9.69 -3.78
CA ASN A 111 3.70 10.79 -3.18
C ASN A 111 4.17 11.12 -1.75
N ILE A 112 4.69 10.14 -1.01
CA ILE A 112 5.30 10.36 0.31
C ILE A 112 6.60 11.16 0.17
N PHE A 113 7.51 10.78 -0.73
CA PHE A 113 8.72 11.57 -0.98
C PHE A 113 8.39 12.99 -1.40
N TYR A 114 7.39 13.15 -2.27
CA TYR A 114 6.95 14.47 -2.70
C TYR A 114 6.36 15.28 -1.53
N GLY A 115 5.56 14.66 -0.66
CA GLY A 115 5.04 15.31 0.55
C GLY A 115 6.14 15.71 1.54
N ILE A 116 7.19 14.90 1.70
CA ILE A 116 8.36 15.25 2.53
C ILE A 116 9.07 16.49 1.98
N TYR A 117 9.24 16.57 0.66
CA TYR A 117 9.80 17.74 -0.02
C TYR A 117 8.93 18.99 0.17
N LEU A 118 7.61 18.88 -0.02
CA LEU A 118 6.68 20.00 0.14
C LEU A 118 6.59 20.50 1.60
N GLY A 119 6.69 19.59 2.56
CA GLY A 119 6.67 19.91 3.98
C GLY A 119 8.00 20.43 4.54
N ASP A 120 9.02 20.61 3.69
CA ASP A 120 10.38 21.01 4.06
C ASP A 120 10.94 20.25 5.29
N ALA A 121 10.60 18.96 5.39
CA ALA A 121 10.94 18.18 6.59
C ALA A 121 12.44 17.85 6.67
N GLY A 122 13.17 18.04 5.58
CA GLY A 122 14.63 17.88 5.50
C GLY A 122 15.11 16.48 5.10
N THR A 123 16.39 16.40 4.75
CA THR A 123 17.03 15.21 4.17
C THR A 123 16.92 13.96 5.05
N ALA A 124 16.91 14.11 6.37
CA ALA A 124 16.79 12.99 7.31
C ALA A 124 15.51 12.17 7.10
N TRP A 125 14.37 12.81 6.79
CA TRP A 125 13.12 12.11 6.52
C TRP A 125 13.14 11.36 5.19
N ASN A 126 13.72 11.96 4.15
CA ASN A 126 13.92 11.29 2.86
C ASN A 126 14.80 10.04 3.03
N VAL A 127 15.93 10.17 3.73
CA VAL A 127 16.83 9.05 3.99
C VAL A 127 16.14 7.98 4.84
N GLY A 128 15.47 8.36 5.93
CA GLY A 128 14.76 7.41 6.79
C GLY A 128 13.67 6.63 6.05
N PHE A 129 12.91 7.29 5.18
CA PHE A 129 11.90 6.61 4.37
C PHE A 129 12.54 5.72 3.29
N ALA A 130 13.60 6.17 2.62
CA ALA A 130 14.34 5.36 1.65
C ALA A 130 14.95 4.10 2.27
N VAL A 131 15.57 4.21 3.45
CA VAL A 131 16.08 3.07 4.22
C VAL A 131 14.95 2.11 4.59
N THR A 132 13.79 2.64 4.99
CA THR A 132 12.61 1.81 5.29
C THR A 132 12.15 1.00 4.06
N LEU A 133 12.04 1.64 2.90
CA LEU A 133 11.68 0.97 1.65
C LEU A 133 12.73 -0.08 1.25
N PHE A 134 14.01 0.22 1.46
CA PHE A 134 15.11 -0.71 1.20
C PHE A 134 15.01 -1.97 2.09
N ILE A 135 14.73 -1.81 3.38
CA ILE A 135 14.53 -2.94 4.30
C ILE A 135 13.34 -3.80 3.85
N LEU A 136 12.22 -3.17 3.47
CA LEU A 136 11.04 -3.89 2.97
C LEU A 136 11.37 -4.66 1.68
N PHE A 137 12.13 -4.04 0.76
CA PHE A 137 12.58 -4.67 -0.47
C PHE A 137 13.49 -5.87 -0.22
N ILE A 138 14.52 -5.72 0.62
CA ILE A 138 15.43 -6.82 0.98
C ILE A 138 14.67 -7.96 1.67
N THR A 139 13.76 -7.64 2.58
CA THR A 139 12.91 -8.65 3.23
C THR A 139 12.07 -9.40 2.20
N ALA A 140 11.44 -8.67 1.27
CA ALA A 140 10.68 -9.29 0.18
C ALA A 140 11.56 -10.16 -0.72
N ALA A 141 12.76 -9.71 -1.07
CA ALA A 141 13.69 -10.48 -1.90
C ALA A 141 14.12 -11.79 -1.22
N ILE A 142 14.45 -11.75 0.08
CA ILE A 142 14.78 -12.94 0.87
C ILE A 142 13.59 -13.91 0.89
N LEU A 143 12.38 -13.42 1.16
CA LEU A 143 11.18 -14.25 1.19
C LEU A 143 10.84 -14.86 -0.18
N GLU A 144 11.02 -14.10 -1.26
CA GLU A 144 10.82 -14.59 -2.62
C GLU A 144 11.82 -15.70 -2.96
N ILE A 145 13.12 -15.51 -2.67
CA ILE A 145 14.15 -16.54 -2.86
C ILE A 145 13.81 -17.81 -2.08
N ARG A 146 13.45 -17.68 -0.79
CA ARG A 146 13.05 -18.82 0.05
C ARG A 146 11.86 -19.57 -0.54
N MET A 147 10.81 -18.85 -0.93
CA MET A 147 9.61 -19.44 -1.50
C MET A 147 9.93 -20.28 -2.75
N TRP A 148 10.78 -19.77 -3.65
CA TRP A 148 11.19 -20.48 -4.86
C TRP A 148 12.05 -21.72 -4.59
N MET A 149 12.87 -21.69 -3.52
CA MET A 149 13.64 -22.87 -3.11
C MET A 149 12.76 -23.97 -2.50
N THR A 150 11.65 -23.61 -1.84
CA THR A 150 10.75 -24.58 -1.17
C THR A 150 9.58 -25.06 -2.02
N THR A 151 9.33 -24.46 -3.20
CA THR A 151 8.26 -24.86 -4.13
C THR A 151 8.77 -25.70 -5.32
N LYS A 152 10.04 -26.11 -5.30
CA LYS A 152 10.58 -27.19 -6.14
C LYS A 152 10.44 -28.52 -5.43
#